data_AF-A0A9X9LJ77-F1
#
_entry.id   AF-A0A9X9LJ77-F1
#
_cell.length_a   1.000
_cell.length_b   1.000
_cell.length_c   1.000
_cell.angle_alpha   90.00
_cell.angle_beta   90.00
_cell.angle_gamma   90.00
#
_symmetry.space_group_name_H-M   'P 1'
#
loop_
_entity.id
_entity.type
_entity.pdbx_description
1 polymer ?
#
loop_
_entity_poly.entity_id
_entity_poly.type
_entity_poly.pdbx_seq_one_letter_code
_entity_poly.pdbx_strand_id
1 'polypeptide(L)'
;GQKLLDSLAETWDFFFSDVLPTLQAIFYPVQGKEPSVRQLALLHFRNAITLSVKLEDALARTHARVPPAIVQMLLVLQGVHESRGVTKDYLRLETLIQKVVSPYLGTYGLYSSEGPFTHSCILGRV
;
A
#
# COMPACT_ATOMS: atom_id res chain seq x y z
N GLY A 1 -9.48 -2.45 16.74
CA GLY A 1 -9.16 -1.71 15.51
C GLY A 1 -7.91 -0.92 15.70
N GLN A 2 -7.98 0.08 16.58
CA GLN A 2 -6.85 0.98 16.86
C GLN A 2 -5.56 0.25 17.21
N LYS A 3 -5.56 -0.65 18.22
CA LYS A 3 -4.37 -1.46 18.57
C LYS A 3 -3.76 -2.25 17.41
N LEU A 4 -4.57 -2.67 16.42
CA LEU A 4 -4.05 -3.35 15.23
C LEU A 4 -3.34 -2.37 14.30
N LEU A 5 -3.91 -1.18 14.08
CA LEU A 5 -3.27 -0.13 13.29
C LEU A 5 -2.00 0.38 13.95
N ASP A 6 -2.01 0.56 15.28
CA ASP A 6 -0.84 1.01 16.04
C ASP A 6 0.27 -0.06 15.99
N SER A 7 -0.06 -1.32 16.24
CA SER A 7 0.92 -2.42 16.17
C SER A 7 1.45 -2.63 14.74
N LEU A 8 0.61 -2.45 13.72
CA LEU A 8 1.04 -2.53 12.33
C LEU A 8 1.92 -1.35 11.94
N ALA A 9 1.63 -0.15 12.45
CA ALA A 9 2.47 1.04 12.29
C ALA A 9 3.87 0.81 12.88
N GLU A 10 3.94 0.34 14.12
CA GLU A 10 5.22 -0.01 14.78
C GLU A 10 5.99 -1.08 14.01
N THR A 11 5.30 -2.13 13.56
CA THR A 11 5.91 -3.21 12.77
C THR A 11 6.47 -2.68 11.45
N TRP A 12 5.73 -1.78 10.79
CA TRP A 12 6.17 -1.15 9.56
C TRP A 12 7.35 -0.22 9.77
N ASP A 13 7.34 0.63 10.79
CA ASP A 13 8.43 1.55 11.09
C ASP A 13 9.74 0.78 11.36
N PHE A 14 9.67 -0.30 12.14
CA PHE A 14 10.80 -1.19 12.39
C PHE A 14 11.27 -1.89 11.11
N PHE A 15 10.33 -2.40 10.30
CA PHE A 15 10.68 -3.06 9.04
C PHE A 15 11.37 -2.09 8.07
N PHE A 16 10.83 -0.88 7.91
CA PHE A 16 11.31 0.08 6.91
C PHE A 16 12.61 0.77 7.34
N SER A 17 12.79 1.03 8.64
CA SER A 17 13.93 1.77 9.17
C SER A 17 15.11 0.87 9.55
N ASP A 18 14.86 -0.35 10.01
CA ASP A 18 15.91 -1.24 10.52
C ASP A 18 16.11 -2.47 9.64
N VAL A 19 15.04 -3.25 9.43
CA VAL A 19 15.15 -4.56 8.75
C VAL A 19 15.52 -4.39 7.29
N LEU A 20 14.81 -3.52 6.57
CA LEU A 20 14.99 -3.32 5.15
C LEU A 20 16.40 -2.78 4.82
N PRO A 21 16.93 -1.73 5.47
CA PRO A 21 18.31 -1.28 5.26
C PRO A 21 19.34 -2.34 5.66
N THR A 22 19.11 -3.08 6.74
CA THR A 22 20.02 -4.17 7.15
C THR A 22 20.08 -5.27 6.09
N LEU A 23 18.94 -5.71 5.56
CA LEU A 23 18.88 -6.66 4.45
C LEU A 23 19.59 -6.11 3.22
N GLN A 24 19.37 -4.85 2.87
CA GLN A 24 20.05 -4.21 1.74
C GLN A 24 21.56 -4.15 1.93
N ALA A 25 22.05 -3.91 3.15
CA ALA A 25 23.48 -3.87 3.47
C ALA A 25 24.13 -5.26 3.39
N ILE A 26 23.48 -6.29 3.95
CA ILE A 26 23.96 -7.68 3.92
C ILE A 26 24.05 -8.18 2.47
N PHE A 27 23.03 -7.90 1.66
CA PHE A 27 22.96 -8.36 0.29
C PHE A 27 23.52 -7.37 -0.73
N TYR A 28 24.18 -6.29 -0.29
CA TYR A 28 24.80 -5.31 -1.18
C TYR A 28 25.73 -5.94 -2.25
N PRO A 29 26.59 -6.94 -1.92
CA PRO A 29 27.48 -7.57 -2.90
C PRO A 29 26.76 -8.38 -4.00
N VAL A 30 25.48 -8.72 -3.80
CA VAL A 30 24.71 -9.58 -4.71
C VAL A 30 23.65 -8.82 -5.52
N GLN A 31 23.60 -7.48 -5.44
CA GLN A 31 22.62 -6.61 -6.13
C GLN A 31 22.79 -6.52 -7.66
N GLY A 32 23.41 -7.51 -8.31
CA GLY A 32 23.59 -7.57 -9.77
C GLY A 32 22.45 -8.25 -10.52
N LYS A 33 21.46 -8.84 -9.83
CA LYS A 33 20.32 -9.53 -10.45
C LYS A 33 19.02 -8.85 -10.02
N GLU A 34 18.23 -8.38 -10.98
CA GLU A 34 16.83 -8.03 -10.72
C GLU A 34 16.05 -9.30 -10.32
N PRO A 35 15.12 -9.22 -9.34
CA PRO A 35 14.66 -8.04 -8.60
C PRO A 35 15.59 -7.63 -7.44
N SER A 36 15.63 -6.33 -7.12
CA SER A 36 16.39 -5.82 -5.97
C SER A 36 15.85 -6.40 -4.64
N VAL A 37 16.73 -6.57 -3.65
CA VAL A 37 16.39 -7.02 -2.29
C VAL A 37 15.27 -6.17 -1.70
N ARG A 38 15.29 -4.87 -1.98
CA ARG A 38 14.26 -3.93 -1.56
C ARG A 38 12.90 -4.25 -2.17
N GLN A 39 12.84 -4.46 -3.49
CA GLN A 39 11.60 -4.82 -4.17
C GLN A 39 11.05 -6.14 -3.65
N LEU A 40 11.91 -7.16 -3.48
CA LEU A 40 11.48 -8.46 -3.00
C LEU A 40 10.92 -8.38 -1.57
N ALA A 41 11.62 -7.71 -0.66
CA ALA A 41 11.17 -7.53 0.72
C ALA A 41 9.85 -6.75 0.81
N LEU A 42 9.73 -5.64 0.07
CA LEU A 42 8.49 -4.87 0.03
C LEU A 42 7.34 -5.62 -0.65
N LEU A 43 7.62 -6.43 -1.67
CA LEU A 43 6.63 -7.27 -2.35
C LEU A 43 6.06 -8.32 -1.38
N HIS A 44 6.93 -8.98 -0.61
CA HIS A 44 6.52 -9.90 0.43
C HIS A 44 5.65 -9.22 1.49
N PHE A 45 6.06 -8.03 1.93
CA PHE A 45 5.28 -7.24 2.88
C PHE A 45 3.92 -6.85 2.30
N ARG A 46 3.87 -6.35 1.05
CA ARG A 46 2.63 -6.04 0.31
C ARG A 46 1.68 -7.22 0.34
N ASN A 47 2.15 -8.39 -0.07
CA ASN A 47 1.33 -9.59 -0.15
C ASN A 47 0.76 -10.00 1.22
N ALA A 48 1.54 -9.87 2.31
CA ALA A 48 1.04 -10.10 3.66
C ALA A 48 -0.07 -9.12 4.07
N ILE A 49 0.07 -7.84 3.72
CA ILE A 49 -0.90 -6.79 4.04
C ILE A 49 -2.17 -6.89 3.20
N THR A 50 -2.07 -7.11 1.89
CA THR A 50 -3.21 -7.22 0.99
C THR A 50 -4.12 -8.40 1.31
N LEU A 51 -3.56 -9.47 1.89
CA LEU A 51 -4.33 -10.62 2.37
C LEU A 51 -5.01 -10.36 3.72
N SER A 52 -4.68 -9.28 4.43
CA SER A 52 -5.19 -8.97 5.77
C SER A 52 -6.59 -8.34 5.72
N VAL A 53 -7.63 -9.17 5.81
CA VAL A 53 -9.03 -8.74 6.00
C VAL A 53 -9.18 -7.85 7.24
N LYS A 54 -8.39 -8.12 8.29
CA LYS A 54 -8.43 -7.35 9.55
C LYS A 54 -7.99 -5.90 9.39
N LEU A 55 -7.09 -5.60 8.44
CA LEU A 55 -6.66 -4.23 8.17
C LEU A 55 -7.78 -3.44 7.50
N GLU A 56 -8.47 -4.04 6.53
CA GLU A 56 -9.59 -3.43 5.84
C GLU A 56 -10.73 -3.06 6.82
N ASP A 57 -11.06 -3.98 7.74
CA ASP A 57 -12.03 -3.75 8.82
C ASP A 57 -11.54 -2.73 9.86
N ALA A 58 -10.23 -2.59 10.04
CA ALA A 58 -9.66 -1.58 10.91
C ALA A 58 -9.77 -0.17 10.33
N LEU A 59 -9.53 -0.03 9.01
CA LEU A 59 -9.63 1.24 8.29
C LEU A 59 -11.07 1.64 7.97
N ALA A 60 -12.00 0.69 7.81
CA ALA A 60 -13.42 0.97 7.55
C ALA A 60 -14.17 1.57 8.76
N ARG A 61 -13.56 1.57 9.95
CA ARG A 61 -14.19 2.12 11.15
C ARG A 61 -14.12 3.64 11.14
N THR A 62 -15.29 4.29 11.18
CA THR A 62 -15.52 5.74 11.12
C THR A 62 -14.78 6.59 12.17
N HIS A 63 -14.22 5.99 13.23
CA HIS A 63 -13.47 6.69 14.28
C HIS A 63 -12.03 6.17 14.46
N ALA A 64 -11.52 5.34 13.54
CA ALA A 64 -10.14 4.87 13.63
C ALA A 64 -9.18 6.00 13.27
N ARG A 65 -8.26 6.34 14.18
CA ARG A 65 -7.17 7.26 13.89
C ARG A 65 -6.12 6.49 13.11
N VAL A 66 -5.88 6.87 11.85
CA VAL A 66 -4.87 6.22 11.01
C VAL A 66 -3.50 6.80 11.35
N PRO A 67 -2.54 5.99 11.83
CA PRO A 67 -1.18 6.47 12.08
C PRO A 67 -0.49 6.91 10.78
N PRO A 68 0.36 7.95 10.78
CA PRO A 68 1.09 8.40 9.58
C PRO A 68 1.94 7.29 8.95
N ALA A 69 2.51 6.41 9.76
CA ALA A 69 3.26 5.23 9.31
C ALA A 69 2.42 4.30 8.43
N ILE A 70 1.12 4.11 8.72
CA ILE A 70 0.23 3.31 7.87
C ILE A 70 0.00 3.98 6.52
N VAL A 71 -0.18 5.30 6.50
CA VAL A 71 -0.33 6.05 5.25
C VAL A 71 0.95 5.91 4.41
N GLN A 72 2.11 6.15 5.03
CA GLN A 72 3.40 6.03 4.35
C GLN A 72 3.67 4.60 3.87
N MET A 73 3.32 3.58 4.66
CA MET A 73 3.37 2.18 4.27
C MET A 73 2.56 1.92 3.00
N LEU A 74 1.27 2.24 3.00
CA LEU A 74 0.40 1.99 1.85
C LEU A 74 0.89 2.74 0.60
N LEU A 75 1.38 3.98 0.76
CA LEU A 75 1.98 4.77 -0.32
C LEU A 75 3.34 4.26 -0.81
N VAL A 76 4.10 3.52 -0.01
CA VAL A 76 5.31 2.82 -0.47
C VAL A 76 4.93 1.55 -1.22
N LEU A 77 3.97 0.78 -0.70
CA LEU A 77 3.56 -0.49 -1.27
C LEU A 77 2.89 -0.35 -2.65
N GLN A 78 2.21 0.76 -2.94
CA GLN A 78 1.67 1.05 -4.29
C GLN A 78 2.76 1.14 -5.38
N GLY A 79 3.99 1.54 -5.01
CA GLY A 79 5.11 1.64 -5.95
C GLY A 79 5.75 0.29 -6.26
N VAL A 80 5.26 -0.80 -5.66
CA VAL A 80 5.83 -2.14 -5.76
C VAL A 80 4.99 -2.98 -6.69
N HIS A 81 5.31 -2.90 -7.97
CA HIS A 81 4.66 -3.66 -9.03
C HIS A 81 5.30 -5.03 -9.21
N GLU A 82 4.44 -6.02 -9.46
CA GLU A 82 4.87 -7.34 -9.93
C GLU A 82 4.77 -7.35 -11.45
N SER A 83 5.64 -8.10 -12.14
CA SER A 83 5.69 -8.15 -13.62
C SER A 83 4.40 -8.67 -14.27
N ARG A 84 3.43 -9.16 -13.47
CA ARG A 84 2.18 -9.78 -13.91
C ARG A 84 1.02 -8.78 -14.17
N GLY A 85 1.25 -7.48 -14.07
CA GLY A 85 0.22 -6.46 -14.34
C GLY A 85 -0.76 -6.24 -13.19
N VAL A 86 -1.92 -5.62 -13.49
CA VAL A 86 -2.95 -5.26 -12.50
C VAL A 86 -3.65 -6.53 -11.98
N THR A 87 -3.42 -6.87 -10.72
CA THR A 87 -4.05 -8.02 -10.04
C THR A 87 -5.18 -7.57 -9.11
N LYS A 88 -6.07 -8.51 -8.74
CA LYS A 88 -7.12 -8.27 -7.74
C LYS A 88 -6.55 -7.78 -6.40
N ASP A 89 -5.39 -8.32 -6.03
CA ASP A 89 -4.64 -7.93 -4.84
C ASP A 89 -4.16 -6.48 -4.93
N TYR A 90 -3.64 -6.06 -6.09
CA TYR A 90 -3.25 -4.69 -6.31
C TYR A 90 -4.45 -3.73 -6.21
N LEU A 91 -5.58 -4.08 -6.83
CA LEU A 91 -6.81 -3.27 -6.71
C LEU A 91 -7.32 -3.18 -5.26
N ARG A 92 -7.18 -4.25 -4.48
CA ARG A 92 -7.53 -4.23 -3.06
C ARG A 92 -6.63 -3.27 -2.27
N LEU A 93 -5.34 -3.21 -2.60
CA LEU A 93 -4.41 -2.24 -2.02
C LEU A 93 -4.84 -0.80 -2.35
N GLU A 94 -5.24 -0.51 -3.59
CA GLU A 94 -5.76 0.81 -3.98
C GLU A 94 -6.99 1.21 -3.15
N THR A 95 -7.93 0.28 -2.92
CA THR A 95 -9.10 0.53 -2.07
C THR A 95 -8.71 0.89 -0.63
N LEU A 96 -7.64 0.28 -0.09
CA LEU A 96 -7.14 0.64 1.25
C LEU A 96 -6.54 2.04 1.26
N ILE A 97 -5.80 2.44 0.22
CA ILE A 97 -5.19 3.77 0.11
C ILE A 97 -6.28 4.84 0.02
N GLN A 98 -7.32 4.60 -0.77
CA GLN A 98 -8.46 5.53 -0.92
C GLN A 98 -9.16 5.85 0.41
N LYS A 99 -9.13 4.93 1.37
CA LYS A 99 -9.73 5.16 2.71
C LYS A 99 -8.90 6.10 3.58
N VAL A 100 -7.61 6.26 3.29
CA VAL A 100 -6.66 6.98 4.15
C VAL A 100 -6.06 8.22 3.49
N VAL A 101 -6.13 8.33 2.16
CA VAL A 101 -5.60 9.44 1.36
C VAL A 101 -6.69 9.94 0.43
N SER A 102 -6.96 11.25 0.47
CA SER A 102 -7.90 11.92 -0.45
C SER A 102 -7.32 13.26 -0.92
N PRO A 103 -7.32 13.54 -2.24
CA PRO A 103 -7.75 12.66 -3.33
C PRO A 103 -6.72 11.55 -3.64
N TYR A 104 -7.19 10.36 -4.02
CA TYR A 104 -6.34 9.28 -4.53
C TYR A 104 -6.72 8.89 -5.95
N LEU A 105 -5.73 8.88 -6.85
CA LEU A 105 -5.90 8.50 -8.25
C LEU A 105 -5.44 7.04 -8.44
N GLY A 106 -6.40 6.12 -8.46
CA GLY A 106 -6.13 4.71 -8.68
C GLY A 106 -6.08 4.33 -10.16
N THR A 107 -5.89 3.04 -10.43
CA THR A 107 -5.80 2.46 -11.78
C THR A 107 -7.03 2.77 -12.64
N TYR A 108 -8.22 2.87 -12.02
CA TYR A 108 -9.47 3.22 -12.69
C TYR A 108 -9.89 4.70 -12.52
N GLY A 109 -8.97 5.55 -12.06
CA GLY A 109 -9.23 6.97 -11.83
C GLY A 109 -9.71 7.27 -10.40
N LEU A 110 -10.43 8.40 -10.24
CA LEU A 110 -10.97 8.84 -8.96
C LEU A 110 -12.22 8.02 -8.63
N TYR A 111 -12.23 7.35 -7.48
CA TYR A 111 -13.41 6.68 -6.94
C TYR A 111 -14.24 7.70 -6.15
N SER A 112 -15.41 8.10 -6.66
CA SER A 112 -16.35 8.96 -5.94
C SER A 112 -17.20 8.11 -4.99
N SER A 113 -17.00 8.26 -3.68
CA SER A 113 -17.73 7.51 -2.66
C SER A 113 -19.17 8.02 -2.41
N GLU A 114 -19.76 8.80 -3.31
CA GLU A 114 -21.11 9.35 -3.15
C GLU A 114 -22.01 9.06 -4.36
N GLY A 115 -22.79 7.97 -4.27
CA GLY A 115 -24.04 7.78 -5.04
C GLY A 115 -23.96 7.84 -6.57
N PRO A 116 -25.08 7.62 -7.29
CA PRO A 116 -25.11 7.64 -8.73
C PRO A 116 -25.13 9.09 -9.23
N PHE A 117 -23.97 9.72 -9.28
CA PHE A 117 -23.80 10.94 -10.08
C PHE A 117 -22.67 10.75 -11.07
N THR A 118 -23.12 10.76 -12.33
CA THR A 118 -22.37 10.69 -13.57
C THR A 118 -21.34 11.80 -13.66
N HIS A 119 -20.11 11.56 -13.23
CA HIS A 119 -18.97 12.32 -13.74
C HIS A 119 -17.80 11.38 -13.97
N SER A 120 -17.90 10.61 -15.06
CA SER A 120 -16.73 10.08 -15.74
C SER A 120 -15.80 11.25 -16.03
N CYS A 121 -14.67 11.32 -15.33
CA CYS A 121 -13.59 12.20 -15.71
C CYS A 121 -13.01 11.63 -17.02
N ILE A 122 -13.52 12.10 -18.15
CA ILE A 122 -12.94 11.85 -19.46
C ILE A 122 -11.56 12.52 -19.42
N LEU A 123 -10.51 11.70 -19.36
CA LEU A 123 -9.16 12.15 -19.68
C LEU A 123 -9.18 12.48 -21.19
N GLY A 124 -9.49 13.73 -21.51
CA GLY A 124 -9.37 14.25 -22.85
C GLY A 124 -7.92 14.13 -23.29
N ARG A 125 -7.66 13.20 -24.21
CA ARG A 125 -6.44 13.21 -25.01
C ARG A 125 -6.44 14.52 -25.80
N VAL A 126 -5.48 15.40 -25.53
CA VAL A 126 -5.10 16.49 -26.43
C VAL A 126 -4.17 15.92 -27.49
#